data_AF-A0A538PH48-F1
#
_entry.id   AF-A0A538PH48-F1
#
_cell.length_a   1.000
_cell.length_b   1.000
_cell.length_c   1.000
_cell.angle_alpha   90.00
_cell.angle_beta   90.00
_cell.angle_gamma   90.00
#
_symmetry.space_group_name_H-M   'P 1'
#
loop_
_entity.id
_entity.type
_entity.pdbx_description
1 polymer ?
#
loop_
_entity_poly.entity_id
_entity_poly.type
_entity_poly.pdbx_seq_one_letter_code
_entity_poly.pdbx_strand_id
1 'polypeptide(L)'
;MADLGYIAIVVAGFGAFWWRHLRPRARDDTRELFEPDAEVALHVAVHEATSRRQELSSLHVLYGLLQDEAVTAAIATAGGDADALEDRVLAALAAPADPVGDDDHGGRLAGHAAMIARHGGRRASCTDLWAALAGSTAARLIDDARLDRGATLFALFHGGRAPDIALPDARDVLVVLRNDHYTTQQFVCSVLRDVFALTDDAAHAVMLATHTAGRGVVGRFTAAAACEKIAAARALAHAQAFPLWIGVEPV
;
A
#
# COMPACT_ATOMS: atom_id res chain seq x y z
N MET A 1 55.92 12.96 -39.76
CA MET A 1 55.06 13.83 -38.94
C MET A 1 53.67 13.22 -38.94
N ALA A 2 53.26 12.61 -37.83
CA ALA A 2 51.92 12.04 -37.71
C ALA A 2 50.92 13.18 -37.55
N ASP A 3 49.87 13.13 -38.35
CA ASP A 3 48.91 14.20 -38.59
C ASP A 3 48.09 14.50 -37.32
N LEU A 4 48.10 15.77 -36.89
CA LEU A 4 47.40 16.23 -35.66
C LEU A 4 45.89 15.90 -35.69
N GLY A 5 45.31 15.75 -36.89
CA GLY A 5 43.91 15.36 -37.07
C GLY A 5 43.59 13.92 -36.64
N TYR A 6 44.55 12.99 -36.71
CA TYR A 6 44.31 11.58 -36.37
C TYR A 6 44.23 11.36 -34.85
N ILE A 7 44.98 12.15 -34.07
CA ILE A 7 44.98 12.08 -32.60
C ILE A 7 43.65 12.63 -32.03
N ALA A 8 43.05 13.64 -32.67
CA ALA A 8 41.80 14.25 -32.19
C ALA A 8 40.58 13.29 -32.28
N ILE A 9 40.52 12.44 -33.32
CA ILE A 9 39.42 11.49 -33.52
C ILE A 9 39.47 10.33 -32.51
N VAL A 10 40.68 9.90 -32.11
CA VAL A 10 40.85 8.82 -31.14
C VAL A 10 40.45 9.27 -29.72
N VAL A 11 40.68 10.54 -29.35
CA VAL A 11 40.30 11.07 -28.02
C VAL A 11 38.78 11.27 -27.91
N ALA A 12 38.10 11.72 -28.97
CA ALA A 12 36.64 11.88 -28.97
C ALA A 12 35.90 10.52 -28.93
N GLY A 13 36.44 9.50 -29.60
CA GLY A 13 35.91 8.13 -29.56
C GLY A 13 36.10 7.47 -28.19
N PHE A 14 37.23 7.72 -27.52
CA PHE A 14 37.48 7.19 -26.18
C PHE A 14 36.55 7.82 -25.14
N GLY A 15 36.26 9.12 -25.21
CA GLY A 15 35.30 9.77 -24.32
C GLY A 15 33.88 9.19 -24.44
N ALA A 16 33.41 8.95 -25.66
CA ALA A 16 32.09 8.34 -25.92
C ALA A 16 32.05 6.84 -25.55
N PHE A 17 33.12 6.10 -25.83
CA PHE A 17 33.28 4.69 -25.43
C PHE A 17 33.35 4.54 -23.91
N TRP A 18 34.12 5.41 -23.23
CA TRP A 18 34.24 5.46 -21.78
C TRP A 18 32.91 5.87 -21.12
N TRP A 19 32.18 6.84 -21.69
CA TRP A 19 30.84 7.22 -21.24
C TRP A 19 29.79 6.10 -21.44
N ARG A 20 29.90 5.31 -22.51
CA ARG A 20 28.95 4.23 -22.84
C ARG A 20 29.26 2.89 -22.16
N HIS A 21 30.52 2.62 -21.81
CA HIS A 21 30.96 1.31 -21.30
C HIS A 21 31.64 1.30 -19.94
N LEU A 22 32.14 2.44 -19.46
CA LEU A 22 32.93 2.53 -18.22
C LEU A 22 32.40 3.55 -17.22
N ARG A 23 31.35 4.31 -17.55
CA ARG A 23 30.52 4.92 -16.52
C ARG A 23 30.03 3.76 -15.66
N PRO A 24 30.27 3.75 -14.33
CA PRO A 24 29.39 2.99 -13.47
C PRO A 24 28.01 3.47 -13.89
N ARG A 25 27.19 2.57 -14.46
CA ARG A 25 25.78 2.71 -14.22
C ARG A 25 25.75 2.80 -12.71
N ALA A 26 25.52 3.98 -12.15
CA ALA A 26 24.74 4.02 -10.94
C ALA A 26 23.58 3.13 -11.34
N ARG A 27 23.57 1.90 -10.81
CA ARG A 27 22.36 1.10 -10.87
C ARG A 27 21.31 2.10 -10.40
N ASP A 28 20.36 2.35 -11.27
CA ASP A 28 19.26 3.24 -11.00
C ASP A 28 18.46 2.49 -9.93
N ASP A 29 19.00 2.42 -8.71
CA ASP A 29 18.56 1.49 -7.66
C ASP A 29 17.08 1.78 -7.37
N THR A 30 16.63 3.01 -7.59
CA THR A 30 15.23 3.44 -7.51
C THR A 30 14.31 2.74 -8.52
N ARG A 31 14.75 2.44 -9.75
CA ARG A 31 13.95 1.66 -10.72
C ARG A 31 13.76 0.20 -10.30
N GLU A 32 14.68 -0.32 -9.49
CA GLU A 32 14.56 -1.67 -8.93
C GLU A 32 13.66 -1.72 -7.69
N LEU A 33 13.24 -0.59 -7.10
CA LEU A 33 12.44 -0.56 -5.86
C LEU A 33 10.93 -0.62 -6.08
N PHE A 34 10.41 -0.01 -7.15
CA PHE A 34 8.96 0.15 -7.36
C PHE A 34 8.51 -0.62 -8.59
N GLU A 35 7.30 -1.17 -8.56
CA GLU A 35 6.63 -1.73 -9.75
C GLU A 35 6.34 -0.63 -10.78
N PRO A 36 6.14 -0.98 -12.07
CA PRO A 36 5.96 0.02 -13.14
C PRO A 36 4.87 1.05 -12.85
N ASP A 37 3.71 0.60 -12.37
CA ASP A 37 2.57 1.49 -12.13
C ASP A 37 2.84 2.44 -10.95
N ALA A 38 3.52 1.95 -9.91
CA ALA A 38 3.98 2.78 -8.78
C ALA A 38 5.07 3.78 -9.20
N GLU A 39 5.97 3.40 -10.11
CA GLU A 39 6.96 4.32 -10.70
C GLU A 39 6.26 5.45 -11.48
N VAL A 40 5.22 5.13 -12.25
CA VAL A 40 4.41 6.12 -12.97
C VAL A 40 3.71 7.06 -11.99
N ALA A 41 3.05 6.54 -10.96
CA ALA A 41 2.39 7.34 -9.92
C ALA A 41 3.37 8.31 -9.23
N LEU A 42 4.56 7.83 -8.85
CA LEU A 42 5.59 8.68 -8.25
C LEU A 42 6.15 9.70 -9.24
N HIS A 43 6.28 9.35 -10.52
CA HIS A 43 6.71 10.30 -11.55
C HIS A 43 5.70 11.43 -11.70
N VAL A 44 4.41 11.13 -11.73
CA VAL A 44 3.34 12.13 -11.74
C VAL A 44 3.41 13.01 -10.49
N ALA A 45 3.57 12.41 -9.31
CA ALA A 45 3.69 13.13 -8.05
C ALA A 45 4.86 14.14 -8.06
N VAL A 46 6.03 13.70 -8.53
CA VAL A 46 7.24 14.56 -8.65
C VAL A 46 7.04 15.65 -9.69
N HIS A 47 6.39 15.32 -10.81
CA HIS A 47 6.08 16.30 -11.85
C HIS A 47 5.16 17.40 -11.32
N GLU A 48 4.10 17.05 -10.60
CA GLU A 48 3.15 17.99 -10.02
C GLU A 48 3.81 18.89 -8.95
N ALA A 49 4.63 18.32 -8.07
CA ALA A 49 5.40 19.11 -7.11
C ALA A 49 6.33 20.12 -7.81
N THR A 50 7.04 19.65 -8.84
CA THR A 50 7.98 20.48 -9.61
C THR A 50 7.27 21.59 -10.38
N SER A 51 6.13 21.30 -11.00
CA SER A 51 5.34 22.28 -11.77
C SER A 51 4.83 23.41 -10.87
N ARG A 52 4.49 23.09 -9.61
CA ARG A 52 4.07 24.04 -8.58
C ARG A 52 5.20 24.72 -7.83
N ARG A 53 6.46 24.30 -8.06
CA ARG A 53 7.65 24.72 -7.29
C ARG A 53 7.48 24.44 -5.79
N GLN A 54 6.89 23.30 -5.47
CA GLN A 54 6.70 22.79 -4.11
C GLN A 54 7.65 21.61 -3.86
N GLU A 55 7.91 21.31 -2.58
CA GLU A 55 8.54 20.05 -2.23
C GLU A 55 7.55 18.88 -2.37
N LEU A 56 8.08 17.69 -2.67
CA LEU A 56 7.26 16.48 -2.75
C LEU A 56 6.67 16.16 -1.36
N SER A 57 5.35 16.14 -1.27
CA SER A 57 4.58 15.86 -0.04
C SER A 57 3.68 14.62 -0.22
N SER A 58 3.00 14.17 0.85
CA SER A 58 2.05 13.05 0.72
C SER A 58 0.87 13.37 -0.20
N LEU A 59 0.46 14.64 -0.28
CA LEU A 59 -0.61 15.08 -1.18
C LEU A 59 -0.22 14.89 -2.65
N HIS A 60 1.02 15.16 -2.99
CA HIS A 60 1.53 14.90 -4.34
C HIS A 60 1.55 13.40 -4.64
N VAL A 61 1.97 12.57 -3.68
CA VAL A 61 1.94 11.10 -3.83
C VAL A 61 0.51 10.61 -4.00
N LEU A 62 -0.44 11.12 -3.20
CA LEU A 62 -1.86 10.80 -3.34
C LEU A 62 -2.40 11.22 -4.71
N TYR A 63 -2.06 12.42 -5.19
CA TYR A 63 -2.42 12.86 -6.55
C TYR A 63 -1.92 11.88 -7.61
N GLY A 64 -0.65 11.48 -7.52
CA GLY A 64 -0.06 10.47 -8.41
C GLY A 64 -0.76 9.12 -8.35
N LEU A 65 -1.14 8.66 -7.16
CA LEU A 65 -1.93 7.43 -6.98
C LEU A 65 -3.33 7.53 -7.58
N LEU A 66 -3.97 8.69 -7.55
CA LEU A 66 -5.29 8.89 -8.16
C LEU A 66 -5.26 8.84 -9.70
N GLN A 67 -4.08 8.90 -10.31
CA GLN A 67 -3.94 8.67 -11.76
C GLN A 67 -3.84 7.20 -12.13
N ASP A 68 -3.77 6.29 -11.14
CA ASP A 68 -3.72 4.85 -11.35
C ASP A 68 -5.13 4.22 -11.41
N GLU A 69 -5.39 3.43 -12.44
CA GLU A 69 -6.70 2.80 -12.67
C GLU A 69 -7.06 1.80 -11.56
N ALA A 70 -6.10 1.04 -11.02
CA ALA A 70 -6.37 0.08 -9.97
C ALA A 70 -6.71 0.78 -8.65
N VAL A 71 -6.07 1.91 -8.34
CA VAL A 71 -6.38 2.74 -7.17
C VAL A 71 -7.78 3.35 -7.29
N THR A 72 -8.11 3.98 -8.42
CA THR A 72 -9.44 4.58 -8.62
C THR A 72 -10.55 3.53 -8.59
N ALA A 73 -10.34 2.36 -9.21
CA ALA A 73 -11.26 1.23 -9.13
C ALA A 73 -11.41 0.69 -7.70
N ALA A 74 -10.33 0.65 -6.92
CA ALA A 74 -10.38 0.25 -5.52
C ALA A 74 -11.14 1.25 -4.64
N ILE A 75 -10.99 2.56 -4.88
CA ILE A 75 -11.78 3.60 -4.21
C ILE A 75 -13.27 3.42 -4.52
N ALA A 76 -13.64 3.24 -5.79
CA ALA A 76 -15.03 2.95 -6.18
C ALA A 76 -15.54 1.65 -5.53
N THR A 77 -14.69 0.63 -5.46
CA THR A 77 -14.95 -0.62 -4.75
C THR A 77 -15.12 -0.37 -3.24
N ALA A 78 -14.45 0.59 -2.63
CA ALA A 78 -14.69 0.97 -1.23
C ALA A 78 -15.98 1.82 -1.05
N GLY A 79 -16.68 2.17 -2.14
CA GLY A 79 -17.86 3.03 -2.11
C GLY A 79 -17.52 4.53 -2.14
N GLY A 80 -16.29 4.85 -2.54
CA GLY A 80 -15.78 6.20 -2.68
C GLY A 80 -15.90 6.79 -4.08
N ASP A 81 -15.60 8.08 -4.16
CA ASP A 81 -15.50 8.85 -5.41
C ASP A 81 -14.07 9.38 -5.55
N ALA A 82 -13.33 8.84 -6.53
CA ALA A 82 -11.93 9.19 -6.75
C ALA A 82 -11.77 10.58 -7.36
N ASP A 83 -12.69 11.00 -8.25
CA ASP A 83 -12.66 12.32 -8.90
C ASP A 83 -12.88 13.41 -7.85
N ALA A 84 -13.85 13.21 -6.94
CA ALA A 84 -14.10 14.13 -5.84
C ALA A 84 -12.91 14.22 -4.86
N LEU A 85 -12.15 13.13 -4.67
CA LEU A 85 -10.92 13.14 -3.88
C LEU A 85 -9.81 13.89 -4.62
N GLU A 86 -9.65 13.70 -5.92
CA GLU A 86 -8.67 14.39 -6.75
C GLU A 86 -8.88 15.91 -6.70
N ASP A 87 -10.11 16.38 -6.87
CA ASP A 87 -10.48 17.80 -6.76
C ASP A 87 -10.06 18.39 -5.41
N ARG A 88 -10.26 17.63 -4.33
CA ARG A 88 -9.85 18.04 -2.98
C ARG A 88 -8.34 18.08 -2.80
N VAL A 89 -7.61 17.12 -3.38
CA VAL A 89 -6.14 17.11 -3.35
C VAL A 89 -5.60 18.33 -4.10
N LEU A 90 -6.12 18.60 -5.31
CA LEU A 90 -5.71 19.76 -6.10
C LEU A 90 -6.01 21.09 -5.40
N ALA A 91 -7.17 21.19 -4.74
CA ALA A 91 -7.51 22.35 -3.91
C ALA A 91 -6.55 22.50 -2.72
N ALA A 92 -6.21 21.41 -2.02
CA ALA A 92 -5.26 21.42 -0.92
C ALA A 92 -3.84 21.81 -1.36
N LEU A 93 -3.38 21.32 -2.51
CA LEU A 93 -2.09 21.69 -3.12
C LEU A 93 -2.04 23.14 -3.61
N ALA A 94 -3.20 23.76 -3.88
CA ALA A 94 -3.30 25.17 -4.27
C ALA A 94 -3.36 26.12 -3.07
N ALA A 95 -3.71 25.61 -1.88
CA ALA A 95 -3.74 26.40 -0.67
C ALA A 95 -2.32 26.83 -0.24
N PRO A 96 -2.17 28.01 0.38
CA PRO A 96 -0.88 28.41 0.94
C PRO A 96 -0.43 27.39 1.98
N ALA A 97 0.84 26.98 1.91
CA ALA A 97 1.42 26.04 2.87
C ALA A 97 1.27 26.57 4.29
N ASP A 98 0.84 25.72 5.21
CA ASP A 98 0.79 26.07 6.62
C ASP A 98 2.23 26.30 7.14
N PRO A 99 2.55 27.48 7.69
CA PRO A 99 3.90 27.76 8.20
C PRO A 99 4.28 26.93 9.44
N VAL A 100 3.32 26.25 10.08
CA VAL A 100 3.55 25.44 11.29
C VAL A 100 3.01 24.03 11.07
N GLY A 101 3.86 23.15 10.52
CA GLY A 101 3.54 21.75 10.27
C GLY A 101 3.57 21.46 8.77
N ASP A 102 4.36 20.52 8.29
CA ASP A 102 4.26 19.14 8.69
C ASP A 102 5.58 18.41 8.36
N ASP A 103 5.85 17.30 9.05
CA ASP A 103 6.92 16.35 8.69
C ASP A 103 6.58 15.56 7.39
N ASP A 104 5.61 16.08 6.62
CA ASP A 104 4.96 15.45 5.47
C ASP A 104 5.83 15.47 4.22
N HIS A 105 6.80 14.57 4.22
CA HIS A 105 7.75 14.43 3.14
C HIS A 105 7.41 13.22 2.27
N GLY A 106 6.99 13.45 1.03
CA GLY A 106 6.61 12.38 0.10
C GLY A 106 7.76 11.41 -0.20
N GLY A 107 9.01 11.88 -0.13
CA GLY A 107 10.19 11.01 -0.22
C GLY A 107 10.32 10.02 0.94
N ARG A 108 9.98 10.43 2.17
CA ARG A 108 9.98 9.53 3.35
C ARG A 108 8.86 8.49 3.21
N LEU A 109 7.69 8.90 2.72
CA LEU A 109 6.56 8.01 2.44
C LEU A 109 6.92 6.96 1.39
N ALA A 110 7.49 7.36 0.25
CA ALA A 110 7.93 6.43 -0.79
C ALA A 110 9.00 5.45 -0.26
N GLY A 111 9.92 5.93 0.59
CA GLY A 111 10.88 5.08 1.29
C GLY A 111 10.23 4.07 2.25
N HIS A 112 9.17 4.45 2.96
CA HIS A 112 8.40 3.55 3.81
C HIS A 112 7.68 2.46 2.97
N ALA A 113 7.04 2.83 1.87
CA ALA A 113 6.43 1.87 0.94
C ALA A 113 7.45 0.85 0.41
N ALA A 114 8.63 1.30 0.00
CA ALA A 114 9.73 0.44 -0.41
C ALA A 114 10.21 -0.50 0.72
N MET A 115 10.22 -0.03 1.97
CA MET A 115 10.58 -0.85 3.14
C MET A 115 9.57 -1.98 3.36
N ILE A 116 8.26 -1.66 3.34
CA ILE A 116 7.16 -2.64 3.50
C ILE A 116 7.32 -3.75 2.46
N ALA A 117 7.47 -3.37 1.19
CA ALA A 117 7.62 -4.31 0.08
C ALA A 117 8.89 -5.17 0.20
N ARG A 118 10.02 -4.56 0.60
CA ARG A 118 11.30 -5.27 0.76
C ARG A 118 11.24 -6.37 1.82
N HIS A 119 10.44 -6.21 2.89
CA HIS A 119 10.23 -7.28 3.88
C HIS A 119 9.59 -8.52 3.26
N GLY A 120 8.79 -8.36 2.20
CA GLY A 120 8.21 -9.45 1.41
C GLY A 120 9.06 -9.90 0.22
N GLY A 121 10.29 -9.38 0.06
CA GLY A 121 11.15 -9.70 -1.09
C GLY A 121 10.59 -9.23 -2.44
N ARG A 122 9.73 -8.21 -2.43
CA ARG A 122 9.02 -7.68 -3.60
C ARG A 122 9.34 -6.21 -3.85
N ARG A 123 8.98 -5.73 -5.04
CA ARG A 123 8.97 -4.30 -5.39
C ARG A 123 7.72 -3.65 -4.79
N ALA A 124 7.80 -2.37 -4.48
CA ALA A 124 6.68 -1.60 -3.94
C ALA A 124 5.68 -1.26 -5.04
N SER A 125 4.40 -1.51 -4.76
CA SER A 125 3.28 -1.22 -5.65
C SER A 125 2.51 0.03 -5.20
N CYS A 126 1.49 0.41 -5.97
CA CYS A 126 0.55 1.45 -5.57
C CYS A 126 -0.15 1.12 -4.23
N THR A 127 -0.33 -0.17 -3.92
CA THR A 127 -0.87 -0.64 -2.64
C THR A 127 0.05 -0.29 -1.47
N ASP A 128 1.37 -0.41 -1.62
CA ASP A 128 2.32 0.00 -0.57
C ASP A 128 2.35 1.50 -0.37
N LEU A 129 2.31 2.26 -1.48
CA LEU A 129 2.25 3.71 -1.43
C LEU A 129 0.96 4.18 -0.72
N TRP A 130 -0.18 3.55 -1.02
CA TRP A 130 -1.44 3.80 -0.33
C TRP A 130 -1.36 3.48 1.17
N ALA A 131 -0.83 2.30 1.53
CA ALA A 131 -0.63 1.91 2.93
C ALA A 131 0.30 2.88 3.68
N ALA A 132 1.35 3.37 3.01
CA ALA A 132 2.31 4.32 3.57
C ALA A 132 1.74 5.73 3.81
N LEU A 133 0.55 6.07 3.27
CA LEU A 133 -0.14 7.33 3.57
C LEU A 133 -0.57 7.41 5.05
N ALA A 134 -0.64 6.30 5.77
CA ALA A 134 -1.07 6.29 7.17
C ALA A 134 -0.27 7.30 8.02
N GLY A 135 -0.99 8.20 8.71
CA GLY A 135 -0.40 9.25 9.55
C GLY A 135 0.08 10.50 8.80
N SER A 136 -0.09 10.57 7.48
CA SER A 136 0.27 11.75 6.68
C SER A 136 -0.86 12.77 6.54
N THR A 137 -0.56 13.95 5.97
CA THR A 137 -1.57 14.93 5.57
C THR A 137 -2.56 14.36 4.54
N ALA A 138 -2.10 13.55 3.59
CA ALA A 138 -2.98 12.88 2.65
C ALA A 138 -3.98 11.93 3.34
N ALA A 139 -3.56 11.18 4.36
CA ALA A 139 -4.49 10.34 5.11
C ALA A 139 -5.59 11.16 5.82
N ARG A 140 -5.23 12.31 6.39
CA ARG A 140 -6.22 13.23 6.98
C ARG A 140 -7.22 13.74 5.93
N LEU A 141 -6.73 14.10 4.74
CA LEU A 141 -7.59 14.53 3.64
C LEU A 141 -8.58 13.43 3.21
N ILE A 142 -8.12 12.18 3.14
CA ILE A 142 -8.97 11.02 2.81
C ILE A 142 -10.03 10.80 3.89
N ASP A 143 -9.64 10.89 5.17
CA ASP A 143 -10.55 10.75 6.31
C ASP A 143 -11.62 11.87 6.30
N ASP A 144 -11.22 13.12 6.02
CA ASP A 144 -12.14 14.25 5.85
C ASP A 144 -13.03 14.11 4.61
N ALA A 145 -12.63 13.33 3.61
CA ALA A 145 -13.45 12.91 2.47
C ALA A 145 -14.41 11.78 2.79
N ARG A 146 -14.39 11.28 4.03
CA ARG A 146 -15.19 10.14 4.48
C ARG A 146 -14.96 8.91 3.60
N LEU A 147 -13.75 8.80 3.05
CA LEU A 147 -13.31 7.66 2.28
C LEU A 147 -12.70 6.63 3.21
N ASP A 148 -13.12 5.39 3.05
CA ASP A 148 -12.65 4.29 3.88
C ASP A 148 -11.28 3.79 3.40
N ARG A 149 -10.22 4.30 4.04
CA ARG A 149 -8.84 3.90 3.74
C ARG A 149 -8.62 2.40 3.86
N GLY A 150 -9.24 1.76 4.85
CA GLY A 150 -9.10 0.33 5.10
C GLY A 150 -9.78 -0.49 4.03
N ALA A 151 -11.00 -0.13 3.62
CA ALA A 151 -11.70 -0.79 2.52
C ALA A 151 -11.02 -0.57 1.17
N THR A 152 -10.46 0.61 0.90
CA THR A 152 -9.67 0.84 -0.32
C THR A 152 -8.42 -0.03 -0.32
N LEU A 153 -7.68 -0.08 0.81
CA LEU A 153 -6.50 -0.94 0.94
C LEU A 153 -6.87 -2.42 0.82
N PHE A 154 -8.01 -2.83 1.37
CA PHE A 154 -8.54 -4.18 1.22
C PHE A 154 -8.83 -4.49 -0.25
N ALA A 155 -9.49 -3.59 -0.97
CA ALA A 155 -9.79 -3.77 -2.39
C ALA A 155 -8.52 -3.82 -3.25
N LEU A 156 -7.54 -2.97 -2.98
CA LEU A 156 -6.24 -2.98 -3.66
C LEU A 156 -5.47 -4.29 -3.45
N PHE A 157 -5.51 -4.86 -2.25
CA PHE A 157 -4.74 -6.07 -1.94
C PHE A 157 -5.47 -7.37 -2.31
N HIS A 158 -6.78 -7.45 -2.05
CA HIS A 158 -7.58 -8.66 -2.26
C HIS A 158 -8.35 -8.68 -3.59
N GLY A 159 -8.37 -7.57 -4.34
CA GLY A 159 -9.04 -7.47 -5.65
C GLY A 159 -10.56 -7.37 -5.58
N GLY A 160 -11.13 -6.87 -4.47
CA GLY A 160 -12.59 -6.72 -4.33
C GLY A 160 -13.03 -6.30 -2.93
N ARG A 161 -14.35 -6.20 -2.71
CA ARG A 161 -14.91 -5.96 -1.37
C ARG A 161 -14.74 -7.18 -0.49
N ALA A 162 -14.67 -6.97 0.82
CA ALA A 162 -14.80 -8.06 1.77
C ALA A 162 -16.13 -8.79 1.50
N PRO A 163 -16.12 -10.12 1.34
CA PRO A 163 -17.33 -10.85 0.98
C PRO A 163 -18.34 -10.71 2.10
N ASP A 164 -19.62 -10.57 1.74
CA ASP A 164 -20.70 -10.64 2.72
C ASP A 164 -20.56 -11.92 3.54
N ILE A 165 -20.96 -11.84 4.82
CA ILE A 165 -20.91 -12.99 5.72
C ILE A 165 -22.10 -13.91 5.38
N ALA A 166 -22.04 -14.54 4.21
CA ALA A 166 -22.98 -15.54 3.76
C ALA A 166 -22.57 -16.87 4.37
N LEU A 167 -23.32 -17.30 5.37
CA LEU A 167 -23.10 -18.58 6.02
C LEU A 167 -23.77 -19.68 5.18
N PRO A 168 -23.09 -20.80 4.90
CA PRO A 168 -23.76 -21.97 4.33
C PRO A 168 -24.85 -22.49 5.28
N ASP A 169 -25.84 -23.22 4.75
CA ASP A 169 -26.85 -23.96 5.55
C ASP A 169 -26.25 -25.06 6.46
N ALA A 170 -24.92 -25.12 6.55
CA ALA A 170 -24.19 -25.99 7.45
C ALA A 170 -24.32 -25.52 8.90
N ARG A 171 -24.49 -26.48 9.82
CA ARG A 171 -24.54 -26.22 11.26
C ARG A 171 -23.25 -25.60 11.79
N ASP A 172 -22.12 -26.11 11.31
CA ASP A 172 -20.77 -25.73 11.71
C ASP A 172 -19.96 -25.29 10.49
N VAL A 173 -19.11 -24.27 10.67
CA VAL A 173 -18.24 -23.70 9.63
C VAL A 173 -16.83 -23.50 10.17
N LEU A 174 -15.84 -23.50 9.27
CA LEU A 174 -14.47 -23.11 9.60
C LEU A 174 -14.29 -21.61 9.40
N VAL A 175 -13.84 -20.92 10.45
CA VAL A 175 -13.40 -19.53 10.35
C VAL A 175 -11.92 -19.51 10.01
N VAL A 176 -11.58 -18.73 8.99
CA VAL A 176 -10.24 -18.66 8.40
C VAL A 176 -9.74 -17.23 8.29
N LEU A 177 -8.43 -17.07 8.49
CA LEU A 177 -7.68 -15.86 8.22
C LEU A 177 -6.82 -16.06 6.97
N ARG A 178 -6.69 -15.00 6.16
CA ARG A 178 -5.73 -14.95 5.05
C ARG A 178 -4.67 -13.90 5.35
N ASN A 179 -3.43 -14.21 4.98
CA ASN A 179 -2.31 -13.31 5.20
C ASN A 179 -2.42 -12.06 4.33
N ASP A 180 -1.92 -10.95 4.84
CA ASP A 180 -1.69 -9.71 4.11
C ASP A 180 -0.39 -9.06 4.61
N HIS A 181 0.08 -8.02 3.91
CA HIS A 181 1.37 -7.37 4.21
C HIS A 181 1.27 -6.18 5.17
N TYR A 182 0.06 -5.79 5.58
CA TYR A 182 -0.19 -4.50 6.22
C TYR A 182 -0.75 -4.66 7.65
N THR A 183 -1.55 -5.70 7.89
CA THR A 183 -2.07 -6.02 9.22
C THR A 183 -0.97 -6.53 10.12
N THR A 184 -0.79 -5.89 11.28
CA THR A 184 0.29 -6.27 12.21
C THR A 184 -0.01 -7.61 12.91
N GLN A 185 1.05 -8.39 13.17
CA GLN A 185 0.93 -9.64 13.95
C GLN A 185 0.32 -9.41 15.33
N GLN A 186 0.67 -8.30 15.99
CA GLN A 186 0.12 -7.91 17.28
C GLN A 186 -1.40 -7.71 17.22
N PHE A 187 -1.88 -7.03 16.17
CA PHE A 187 -3.31 -6.83 15.95
C PHE A 187 -4.04 -8.15 15.70
N VAL A 188 -3.48 -9.03 14.86
CA VAL A 188 -4.07 -10.35 14.62
C VAL A 188 -4.18 -11.14 15.93
N CYS A 189 -3.12 -11.17 16.74
CA CYS A 189 -3.14 -11.82 18.05
C CYS A 189 -4.17 -11.19 19.01
N SER A 190 -4.36 -9.87 19.03
CA SER A 190 -5.40 -9.26 19.87
C SER A 190 -6.81 -9.65 19.41
N VAL A 191 -7.09 -9.62 18.10
CA VAL A 191 -8.39 -10.05 17.55
C VAL A 191 -8.69 -11.51 17.91
N LEU A 192 -7.70 -12.40 17.76
CA LEU A 192 -7.86 -13.82 18.07
C LEU A 192 -8.17 -14.06 19.56
N ARG A 193 -7.58 -13.28 20.47
CA ARG A 193 -7.85 -13.39 21.91
C ARG A 193 -9.19 -12.76 22.28
N ASP A 194 -9.41 -11.52 21.87
CA ASP A 194 -10.55 -10.73 22.36
C ASP A 194 -11.87 -11.16 21.71
N VAL A 195 -11.84 -11.54 20.43
CA VAL A 195 -13.05 -11.92 19.68
C VAL A 195 -13.28 -13.43 19.69
N PHE A 196 -12.21 -14.22 19.56
CA PHE A 196 -12.31 -15.68 19.46
C PHE A 196 -11.98 -16.43 20.76
N ALA A 197 -11.62 -15.72 21.84
CA ALA A 197 -11.29 -16.29 23.14
C ALA A 197 -10.17 -17.35 23.08
N LEU A 198 -9.24 -17.20 22.14
CA LEU A 198 -8.04 -18.03 22.06
C LEU A 198 -7.08 -17.66 23.20
N THR A 199 -6.33 -18.64 23.70
CA THR A 199 -5.20 -18.36 24.60
C THR A 199 -4.08 -17.64 23.84
N ASP A 200 -3.16 -17.00 24.56
CA ASP A 200 -1.99 -16.33 23.94
C ASP A 200 -1.23 -17.28 22.99
N ASP A 201 -0.93 -18.51 23.44
CA ASP A 201 -0.22 -19.52 22.65
C ASP A 201 -1.00 -19.94 21.40
N ALA A 202 -2.31 -20.14 21.52
CA ALA A 202 -3.16 -20.54 20.40
C ALA A 202 -3.32 -19.40 19.38
N ALA A 203 -3.48 -18.16 19.85
CA ALA A 203 -3.54 -16.98 19.00
C ALA A 203 -2.22 -16.79 18.24
N HIS A 204 -1.07 -16.92 18.92
CA HIS A 204 0.23 -16.85 18.28
C HIS A 204 0.40 -17.96 17.23
N ALA A 205 0.01 -19.20 17.55
CA ALA A 205 0.12 -20.31 16.61
C ALA A 205 -0.71 -20.09 15.34
N VAL A 206 -1.95 -19.60 15.46
CA VAL A 206 -2.82 -19.28 14.30
C VAL A 206 -2.25 -18.10 13.50
N MET A 207 -1.77 -17.06 14.18
CA MET A 207 -1.14 -15.90 13.53
C MET A 207 0.09 -16.33 12.72
N LEU A 208 0.99 -17.12 13.32
CA LEU A 208 2.21 -17.58 12.67
C LEU A 208 1.91 -18.52 11.50
N ALA A 209 0.93 -19.41 11.65
CA ALA A 209 0.47 -20.27 10.56
C ALA A 209 -0.09 -19.45 9.39
N THR A 210 -0.88 -18.42 9.68
CA THR A 210 -1.40 -17.49 8.67
C THR A 210 -0.25 -16.80 7.94
N HIS A 211 0.70 -16.23 8.67
CA HIS A 211 1.84 -15.50 8.10
C HIS A 211 2.71 -16.37 7.19
N THR A 212 2.98 -17.62 7.60
CA THR A 212 3.90 -18.51 6.89
C THR A 212 3.25 -19.28 5.75
N ALA A 213 2.00 -19.73 5.92
CA ALA A 213 1.29 -20.53 4.92
C ALA A 213 0.30 -19.72 4.07
N GLY A 214 0.16 -18.41 4.31
CA GLY A 214 -0.82 -17.55 3.66
C GLY A 214 -2.25 -17.69 4.21
N ARG A 215 -2.50 -18.69 5.07
CA ARG A 215 -3.82 -19.04 5.58
C ARG A 215 -3.71 -19.69 6.97
N GLY A 216 -4.60 -19.30 7.89
CA GLY A 216 -4.73 -19.95 9.20
C GLY A 216 -6.18 -20.28 9.53
N VAL A 217 -6.41 -21.47 10.09
CA VAL A 217 -7.72 -21.86 10.63
C VAL A 217 -7.82 -21.34 12.05
N VAL A 218 -8.78 -20.43 12.29
CA VAL A 218 -9.06 -19.87 13.62
C VAL A 218 -9.76 -20.91 14.49
N GLY A 219 -10.71 -21.65 13.91
CA GLY A 219 -11.45 -22.71 14.60
C GLY A 219 -12.74 -23.09 13.90
N ARG A 220 -13.44 -24.07 14.47
CA ARG A 220 -14.79 -24.48 14.05
C ARG A 220 -15.82 -23.83 14.96
N PHE A 221 -16.82 -23.20 14.37
CA PHE A 221 -17.88 -22.48 15.08
C PHE A 221 -19.25 -22.85 14.50
N THR A 222 -20.31 -22.65 15.27
CA THR A 222 -21.65 -22.64 14.68
C THR A 222 -21.75 -21.47 13.71
N ALA A 223 -22.58 -21.60 12.67
CA ALA A 223 -22.74 -20.55 11.67
C ALA A 223 -23.05 -19.18 12.31
N ALA A 224 -24.01 -19.12 13.24
CA ALA A 224 -24.37 -17.90 13.96
C ALA A 224 -23.19 -17.27 14.73
N ALA A 225 -22.44 -18.08 15.49
CA ALA A 225 -21.29 -17.60 16.25
C ALA A 225 -20.14 -17.14 15.33
N ALA A 226 -19.93 -17.82 14.20
CA ALA A 226 -18.95 -17.41 13.20
C ALA A 226 -19.29 -16.02 12.64
N CYS A 227 -20.56 -15.77 12.30
CA CYS A 227 -20.96 -14.48 11.74
C CYS A 227 -20.76 -13.32 12.72
N GLU A 228 -21.20 -13.49 13.97
CA GLU A 228 -21.00 -12.48 15.01
C GLU A 228 -19.51 -12.16 15.22
N LYS A 229 -18.67 -13.20 15.32
CA LYS A 229 -17.23 -13.03 15.53
C LYS A 229 -16.50 -12.44 14.33
N ILE A 230 -16.84 -12.87 13.11
CA ILE A 230 -16.28 -12.31 11.87
C ILE A 230 -16.66 -10.83 11.76
N ALA A 231 -17.92 -10.46 12.03
CA ALA A 231 -18.35 -9.08 12.00
C ALA A 231 -17.59 -8.21 13.02
N ALA A 232 -17.42 -8.70 14.26
CA ALA A 232 -16.66 -8.01 15.29
C ALA A 232 -15.17 -7.85 14.91
N ALA A 233 -14.53 -8.90 14.39
CA ALA A 233 -13.14 -8.84 13.95
C ALA A 233 -12.94 -7.85 12.79
N ARG A 234 -13.84 -7.85 11.80
CA ARG A 234 -13.79 -6.92 10.67
C ARG A 234 -14.01 -5.47 11.12
N ALA A 235 -14.91 -5.22 12.07
CA ALA A 235 -15.13 -3.89 12.63
C ALA A 235 -13.86 -3.34 13.32
N LEU A 236 -13.12 -4.18 14.05
CA LEU A 236 -11.84 -3.79 14.67
C LEU A 236 -10.77 -3.48 13.61
N ALA A 237 -10.71 -4.28 12.54
CA ALA A 237 -9.75 -4.07 11.46
C ALA A 237 -10.05 -2.78 10.69
N HIS A 238 -11.33 -2.57 10.40
CA HIS A 238 -11.85 -1.35 9.78
C HIS A 238 -11.47 -0.09 10.56
N ALA A 239 -11.69 -0.09 11.88
CA ALA A 239 -11.35 1.03 12.76
C ALA A 239 -9.85 1.38 12.77
N GLN A 240 -8.98 0.44 12.41
CA GLN A 240 -7.52 0.65 12.31
C GLN A 240 -7.04 0.76 10.85
N ALA A 241 -7.96 0.80 9.88
CA ALA A 241 -7.68 0.80 8.45
C ALA A 241 -6.83 -0.39 7.97
N PHE A 242 -6.95 -1.55 8.62
CA PHE A 242 -6.27 -2.77 8.20
C PHE A 242 -7.09 -3.56 7.16
N PRO A 243 -6.46 -4.13 6.12
CA PRO A 243 -7.12 -4.92 5.09
C PRO A 243 -7.29 -6.39 5.53
N LEU A 244 -7.51 -6.64 6.82
CA LEU A 244 -7.57 -8.00 7.37
C LEU A 244 -8.70 -8.79 6.71
N TRP A 245 -8.34 -9.86 6.01
CA TRP A 245 -9.33 -10.81 5.51
C TRP A 245 -9.61 -11.90 6.54
N ILE A 246 -10.87 -11.96 6.97
CA ILE A 246 -11.41 -13.02 7.81
C ILE A 246 -12.78 -13.43 7.27
N GLY A 247 -13.03 -14.73 7.20
CA GLY A 247 -14.25 -15.26 6.60
C GLY A 247 -14.50 -16.72 6.96
N VAL A 248 -15.48 -17.30 6.29
CA VAL A 248 -15.77 -18.74 6.37
C VAL A 248 -15.30 -19.42 5.09
N GLU A 249 -14.83 -20.65 5.21
CA GLU A 249 -14.62 -21.55 4.08
C GLU A 249 -15.49 -22.81 4.26
N PRO A 250 -16.08 -23.36 3.18
CA PRO A 250 -16.77 -24.64 3.23
C PRO A 250 -15.84 -25.75 3.76
N VAL A 251 -16.42 -26.69 4.51
CA VAL A 251 -15.73 -27.87 5.03
C VAL A 251 -15.77 -29.00 4.01
#